data_AF-N6YJ52-F1
#
_entry.id   AF-N6YJ52-F1
#
_cell.length_a   1.000
_cell.length_b   1.000
_cell.length_c   1.000
_cell.angle_alpha   90.00
_cell.angle_beta   90.00
_cell.angle_gamma   90.00
#
_symmetry.space_group_name_H-M   'P 1'
#
loop_
_entity.id
_entity.type
_entity.pdbx_description
1 polymer ?
#
loop_
_entity_poly.entity_id
_entity_poly.type
_entity_poly.pdbx_seq_one_letter_code
_entity_poly.pdbx_strand_id
1 'polypeptide(L)' 'MRHPLPAAELFKAYDIRGIVDTVLTPTAVRAIGHAIGSEAAVRGQRAIAVGRDGRRSGP' A
#
# COMPACT_ATOMS: atom_id res chain seq x y z
N MET A 1 -0.13 -2.00 -16.23
CA MET A 1 1.05 -1.19 -15.86
C MET A 1 1.87 -1.97 -14.85
N ARG A 2 3.21 -1.97 -14.97
CA ARG A 2 4.09 -2.67 -14.03
C ARG A 2 4.57 -1.67 -12.99
N HIS A 3 4.21 -1.87 -11.72
CA HIS A 3 4.71 -1.03 -10.62
C HIS A 3 6.06 -1.57 -10.14
N PRO A 4 7.04 -0.72 -9.81
CA PRO A 4 8.24 -1.15 -9.11
C PRO A 4 7.88 -1.89 -7.81
N LEU A 5 8.60 -2.96 -7.50
CA LEU A 5 8.39 -3.69 -6.26
C LEU A 5 8.78 -2.80 -5.06
N PRO A 6 7.91 -2.66 -4.04
CA PRO A 6 8.27 -1.98 -2.81
C PRO A 6 9.43 -2.68 -2.10
N ALA A 7 10.20 -1.93 -1.31
CA ALA A 7 11.27 -2.50 -0.48
C ALA A 7 10.71 -3.57 0.48
N ALA A 8 11.37 -4.72 0.56
CA ALA A 8 10.90 -5.85 1.38
C ALA A 8 10.75 -5.49 2.87
N GLU A 9 11.59 -4.57 3.36
CA GLU A 9 11.53 -4.12 4.75
C GLU A 9 10.22 -3.42 5.12
N LEU A 10 9.42 -2.95 4.15
CA LEU A 10 8.11 -2.39 4.44
C LEU A 10 7.15 -3.44 5.01
N PHE A 11 7.31 -4.72 4.63
CA PHE A 11 6.40 -5.81 4.98
C PHE A 11 6.84 -6.45 6.30
N LYS A 12 6.13 -6.11 7.37
CA LYS A 12 6.34 -6.68 8.70
C LYS A 12 5.44 -7.91 8.88
N ALA A 13 5.56 -8.57 10.03
CA ALA A 13 4.77 -9.78 10.32
C ALA A 13 3.24 -9.56 10.26
N TYR A 14 2.76 -8.35 10.59
CA TYR A 14 1.33 -8.08 10.78
C TYR A 14 0.80 -6.88 9.98
N ASP A 15 1.67 -6.09 9.37
CA ASP A 15 1.30 -4.85 8.69
C ASP A 15 2.41 -4.38 7.73
N ILE A 16 2.12 -3.29 7.02
CA ILE A 16 3.09 -2.58 6.19
C ILE A 16 3.46 -1.27 6.89
N ARG A 17 4.74 -1.09 7.21
CA ARG A 17 5.23 0.09 7.94
C ARG A 17 6.58 0.55 7.40
N GLY A 18 6.71 1.86 7.23
CA GLY A 18 7.94 2.52 6.82
C GLY A 18 7.92 4.01 7.13
N ILE A 19 9.07 4.66 7.00
CA ILE A 19 9.19 6.11 7.14
C ILE A 19 8.82 6.74 5.78
N VAL A 20 7.99 7.79 5.84
CA VAL A 20 7.54 8.55 4.67
C VAL A 20 8.74 9.25 4.01
N ASP A 21 8.71 9.37 2.69
CA ASP A 21 9.78 9.96 1.84
C ASP A 21 11.13 9.24 1.87
N THR A 22 11.27 8.15 2.63
CA THR A 22 12.41 7.24 2.55
C THR A 22 12.00 5.99 1.78
N VAL A 23 11.39 5.03 2.46
CA VAL A 23 11.00 3.73 1.89
C VAL A 23 9.51 3.67 1.61
N LEU A 24 8.69 4.39 2.39
CA LEU A 24 7.25 4.52 2.15
C LEU A 24 6.98 5.71 1.21
N THR A 25 7.29 5.52 -0.07
CA THR A 25 7.14 6.56 -1.11
C THR A 25 5.78 6.47 -1.83
N PRO A 26 5.32 7.54 -2.52
CA PRO A 26 4.09 7.48 -3.32
C PRO A 26 4.09 6.37 -4.37
N THR A 27 5.25 6.04 -4.94
CA THR A 27 5.40 4.93 -5.89
C THR A 27 5.22 3.58 -5.21
N ALA A 28 5.82 3.38 -4.03
CA ALA A 28 5.65 2.17 -3.25
C ALA A 28 4.19 1.99 -2.79
N VAL A 29 3.55 3.05 -2.28
CA VAL A 29 2.15 3.00 -1.82
C VAL A 29 1.19 2.72 -2.97
N ARG A 30 1.43 3.27 -4.18
CA ARG A 30 0.65 2.91 -5.38
C ARG A 30 0.79 1.42 -5.71
N ALA A 31 2.00 0.87 -5.68
CA ALA A 31 2.22 -0.55 -5.93
C ALA A 31 1.48 -1.44 -4.91
N ILE A 32 1.52 -1.07 -3.63
CA ILE A 32 0.78 -1.74 -2.55
C ILE A 32 -0.74 -1.67 -2.79
N GLY A 33 -1.27 -0.50 -3.14
CA GLY A 33 -2.70 -0.33 -3.46
C GLY A 33 -3.15 -1.22 -4.63
N HIS A 34 -2.33 -1.30 -5.69
CA HIS A 34 -2.58 -2.21 -6.81
C HIS A 34 -2.55 -3.69 -6.40
N ALA A 35 -1.60 -4.08 -5.54
CA ALA A 35 -1.55 -5.45 -5.01
C ALA A 35 -2.82 -5.80 -4.21
N ILE A 36 -3.27 -4.91 -3.30
CA ILE A 36 -4.50 -5.09 -2.52
C ILE A 36 -5.72 -5.18 -3.45
N GLY A 37 -5.84 -4.28 -4.44
CA GLY A 37 -6.92 -4.30 -5.41
C GLY A 37 -6.95 -5.57 -6.27
N SER A 38 -5.77 -6.09 -6.63
CA SER A 38 -5.65 -7.34 -7.40
C SER A 38 -6.15 -8.54 -6.59
N GLU A 39 -5.75 -8.62 -5.32
CA GLU A 39 -6.22 -9.68 -4.41
C GLU A 39 -7.73 -9.56 -4.15
N ALA A 40 -8.24 -8.35 -3.98
CA ALA A 40 -9.68 -8.09 -3.81
C ALA A 40 -10.47 -8.58 -5.02
N ALA A 41 -9.99 -8.31 -6.25
CA ALA A 41 -10.61 -8.77 -7.48
C ALA A 41 -10.64 -10.30 -7.60
N VAL A 42 -9.52 -10.97 -7.26
CA VAL A 42 -9.44 -12.45 -7.23
C VAL A 42 -10.46 -13.04 -6.25
N ARG A 43 -10.71 -12.35 -5.13
CA ARG A 43 -11.72 -12.73 -4.11
C ARG A 43 -13.14 -12.27 -4.43
N GLY A 44 -13.41 -11.74 -5.62
CA GLY A 44 -14.72 -11.26 -6.03
C GLY A 44 -15.23 -10.03 -5.28
N GLN A 45 -14.35 -9.29 -4.58
CA GLN A 45 -14.69 -8.05 -3.90
C GLN A 45 -14.78 -6.91 -4.91
N ARG A 46 -15.84 -6.10 -4.80
CA ARG A 46 -16.13 -5.01 -5.75
C ARG A 46 -15.81 -3.62 -5.21
N ALA A 47 -15.53 -3.51 -3.92
CA ALA A 47 -15.22 -2.26 -3.24
C ALA A 47 -14.23 -2.50 -2.11
N ILE A 48 -13.42 -1.49 -1.82
CA ILE A 48 -12.50 -1.45 -0.68
C ILE A 48 -12.77 -0.16 0.09
N ALA A 49 -13.02 -0.26 1.39
CA ALA A 49 -13.08 0.89 2.27
C ALA A 49 -11.65 1.40 2.54
N VAL A 50 -11.44 2.72 2.47
CA VAL A 50 -10.14 3.35 2.74
C VAL A 50 -10.29 4.29 3.93
N GLY A 51 -9.45 4.11 4.94
CA GLY A 51 -9.34 4.97 6.10
C GLY A 51 -7.89 5.43 6.30
N ARG A 52 -7.71 6.56 6.98
CA ARG A 52 -6.39 7.09 7.35
C ARG A 52 -6.43 7.72 8.74
N ASP A 53 -5.27 7.82 9.37
CA ASP A 53 -5.11 8.50 10.65
C ASP A 53 -4.88 10.03 10.46
N GLY A 54 -4.52 10.70 11.55
CA GLY A 54 -4.25 12.15 11.60
C GLY A 54 -2.85 12.57 11.17
N ARG A 55 -2.05 11.71 10.51
CA ARG A 55 -0.71 12.10 10.03
C ARG A 55 -0.79 13.09 8.87
N ARG A 56 0.19 14.00 8.81
CA ARG A 56 0.31 15.00 7.73
C ARG A 56 0.53 14.39 6.36
N SER A 57 1.09 13.18 6.29
CA SER A 57 1.32 12.43 5.06
C SER A 57 0.07 11.69 4.55
N GLY A 58 -1.10 11.93 5.16
CA GLY A 58 -2.35 11.24 4.85
C GLY A 58 -3.06 11.74 3.57
N PRO A 59 -3.21 13.07 3.36
CA PRO A 59 -3.63 13.64 2.07
C PRO A 59 -2.54 13.53 1.01
#